data_AF-A0AA90PY72-F1
#
_entry.id   AF-A0AA90PY72-F1
#
_cell.length_a   1.000
_cell.length_b   1.000
_cell.length_c   1.000
_cell.angle_alpha   90.00
_cell.angle_beta   90.00
_cell.angle_gamma   90.00
#
_symmetry.space_group_name_H-M   'P 1'
#
loop_
_entity.id
_entity.type
_entity.pdbx_description
1 polymer ?
#
loop_
_entity_poly.entity_id
_entity_poly.type
_entity_poly.pdbx_seq_one_letter_code
_entity_poly.pdbx_strand_id
1 'polypeptide(L)' 'MRQDKMTTKLQEALSDAQSLAVGNDNQYIEPAHLLSALLNQDDGAARSLLQRAGVNVGSL' A
#
# COMPACT_ATOMS: atom_id res chain seq x y z
N MET A 1 15.22 2.28 6.28
CA MET A 1 14.53 1.14 6.93
C MET A 1 15.29 -0.15 6.63
N ARG A 2 15.18 -1.19 7.45
CA ARG A 2 15.72 -2.52 7.15
C ARG A 2 14.76 -3.31 6.26
N GLN A 3 14.88 -3.13 4.94
CA GLN A 3 13.98 -3.77 3.96
C GLN A 3 14.06 -5.31 4.00
N ASP A 4 15.24 -5.84 4.33
CA ASP A 4 15.52 -7.27 4.53
C ASP A 4 14.69 -7.92 5.65
N LYS A 5 14.07 -7.11 6.52
CA LYS A 5 13.20 -7.57 7.62
C LYS A 5 11.72 -7.43 7.33
N MET A 6 11.35 -6.95 6.16
CA MET A 6 9.96 -6.84 5.72
C MET A 6 9.55 -8.09 4.93
N THR A 7 8.26 -8.42 4.93
CA THR A 7 7.74 -9.45 4.04
C THR A 7 7.93 -9.04 2.58
N THR A 8 8.05 -10.00 1.67
CA THR A 8 8.18 -9.73 0.23
C THR A 8 7.05 -8.84 -0.28
N LYS A 9 5.81 -9.13 0.13
CA LYS A 9 4.63 -8.33 -0.22
C LYS A 9 4.70 -6.89 0.27
N LEU A 10 5.24 -6.63 1.46
CA LEU A 10 5.41 -5.26 1.95
C LEU A 10 6.52 -4.51 1.18
N GLN A 11 7.59 -5.22 0.78
CA GLN A 11 8.63 -4.64 -0.07
C GLN A 11 8.08 -4.26 -1.45
N GLU A 12 7.25 -5.13 -2.05
CA GLU A 12 6.51 -4.85 -3.28
C GLU A 12 5.60 -3.62 -3.11
N ALA A 13 4.81 -3.56 -2.04
CA ALA A 13 3.90 -2.43 -1.78
C ALA A 13 4.64 -1.09 -1.66
N LEU A 14 5.83 -1.08 -1.04
CA LEU A 14 6.65 0.12 -0.94
C LEU A 14 7.20 0.56 -2.30
N SER A 15 7.56 -0.39 -3.17
CA SER A 15 7.97 -0.11 -4.56
C SER A 15 6.82 0.49 -5.38
N ASP A 16 5.63 -0.09 -5.25
CA ASP A 16 4.43 0.41 -5.94
C ASP A 16 4.02 1.79 -5.42
N ALA A 17 4.08 2.00 -4.10
CA ALA A 17 3.81 3.29 -3.48
C ALA A 17 4.78 4.39 -3.94
N GLN A 18 6.06 4.04 -4.13
CA GLN A 18 7.04 4.97 -4.69
C GLN A 18 6.71 5.34 -6.13
N SER A 19 6.27 4.37 -6.94
CA SER A 19 5.86 4.59 -8.32
C SER A 19 4.62 5.49 -8.39
N LEU A 20 3.65 5.30 -7.48
CA LEU A 20 2.49 6.19 -7.35
C LEU A 20 2.88 7.61 -6.96
N ALA A 21 3.80 7.79 -6.00
CA ALA A 21 4.26 9.12 -5.60
C ALA A 21 4.97 9.84 -6.76
N VAL A 22 5.89 9.17 -7.45
CA VAL A 22 6.58 9.73 -8.62
C VAL A 22 5.61 10.04 -9.75
N GLY A 23 4.66 9.15 -10.03
CA GLY A 23 3.66 9.35 -11.08
C GLY A 23 2.68 10.50 -10.81
N ASN A 24 2.61 10.99 -9.57
CA ASN A 24 1.80 12.14 -9.16
C ASN A 24 2.65 13.36 -8.76
N ASP A 25 3.92 13.40 -9.15
CA ASP A 25 4.87 14.50 -8.83
C ASP A 25 5.02 14.78 -7.32
N ASN A 26 4.74 13.80 -6.47
CA ASN A 26 4.90 13.89 -5.03
C ASN A 26 6.34 13.54 -4.65
N GLN A 27 7.04 14.48 -4.00
CA GLN A 27 8.45 14.32 -3.61
C GLN A 27 8.67 13.24 -2.54
N TYR A 28 7.61 12.87 -1.82
CA TYR A 28 7.66 11.90 -0.74
C TYR A 28 6.55 10.86 -0.90
N ILE A 29 6.83 9.64 -0.41
CA ILE A 29 5.79 8.63 -0.24
C ILE A 29 4.92 9.06 0.94
N GLU A 30 3.74 9.59 0.63
CA GLU A 30 2.68 9.77 1.62
C GLU A 30 1.96 8.47 1.97
N PRO A 31 1.37 8.35 3.18
CA PRO A 31 0.62 7.16 3.61
C PRO A 31 -0.48 6.74 2.63
N ALA A 32 -1.08 7.68 1.91
CA ALA A 32 -2.10 7.42 0.89
C ALA A 32 -1.58 6.55 -0.27
N HIS A 33 -0.33 6.75 -0.71
CA HIS A 33 0.27 5.92 -1.77
C HIS A 33 0.49 4.50 -1.28
N LEU A 34 0.99 4.34 -0.04
CA LEU A 34 1.19 3.01 0.54
C LEU A 34 -0.13 2.28 0.75
N LEU A 35 -1.17 2.98 1.22
CA LEU A 35 -2.50 2.41 1.36
C LEU A 35 -3.07 1.96 0.01
N SER A 36 -2.97 2.81 -1.02
CA SER A 36 -3.42 2.48 -2.38
C SER A 36 -2.68 1.26 -2.93
N ALA A 37 -1.35 1.20 -2.79
CA ALA A 37 -0.55 0.04 -3.17
C ALA A 37 -1.02 -1.23 -2.45
N LEU A 38 -1.15 -1.20 -1.11
CA LEU A 38 -1.61 -2.34 -0.31
C LEU A 38 -3.03 -2.81 -0.66
N LEU A 39 -3.92 -1.90 -1.06
CA LEU A 39 -5.30 -2.22 -1.46
C LEU A 39 -5.41 -2.83 -2.87
N ASN A 40 -4.41 -2.55 -3.73
CA ASN A 40 -4.34 -3.01 -5.12
C ASN A 40 -3.52 -4.29 -5.30
N GLN A 41 -2.87 -4.79 -4.24
CA GLN A 41 -2.15 -6.06 -4.28
C GLN A 41 -3.10 -7.25 -4.40
N ASP A 42 -2.85 -8.10 -5.40
CA ASP A 42 -3.49 -9.41 -5.50
C ASP A 42 -3.13 -10.26 -4.27
N ASP A 43 -4.16 -10.87 -3.69
CA ASP A 43 -4.09 -11.71 -2.48
C ASP A 43 -3.52 -10.97 -1.24
N GLY A 44 -3.63 -9.64 -1.22
CA GLY A 44 -3.20 -8.79 -0.11
C GLY A 44 -4.12 -8.86 1.12
N ALA A 45 -3.53 -8.92 2.32
CA ALA A 45 -4.27 -8.97 3.58
C ALA A 45 -4.94 -7.63 3.96
N ALA A 46 -4.51 -6.50 3.39
CA ALA A 46 -4.98 -5.17 3.80
C ALA A 46 -6.48 -4.98 3.56
N ARG A 47 -6.98 -5.36 2.38
CA ARG A 47 -8.41 -5.25 2.03
C ARG A 47 -9.29 -6.07 2.99
N SER A 48 -8.93 -7.32 3.24
CA SER A 48 -9.73 -8.20 4.13
C SER A 48 -9.69 -7.74 5.58
N LEU A 49 -8.55 -7.24 6.06
CA LEU A 49 -8.43 -6.65 7.40
C LEU A 49 -9.31 -5.41 7.57
N LEU A 50 -9.29 -4.49 6.59
CA LEU A 50 -10.11 -3.28 6.62
C LEU A 50 -11.61 -3.59 6.56
N GLN A 51 -12.01 -4.53 5.69
CA GLN A 51 -13.40 -5.02 5.65
C GLN A 51 -13.85 -5.61 6.99
N ARG A 52 -13.00 -6.41 7.64
CA ARG A 52 -13.26 -6.97 8.98
C ARG A 52 -13.33 -5.90 10.07
N ALA A 53 -12.61 -4.80 9.90
CA ALA A 53 -12.67 -3.64 10.78
C ALA A 53 -13.90 -2.74 10.52
N GLY A 54 -14.77 -3.09 9.57
CA GLY A 54 -15.98 -2.34 9.23
C GLY A 54 -15.75 -1.17 8.26
N VAL A 55 -14.57 -1.09 7.63
CA VAL A 55 -14.26 -0.05 6.65
C VAL A 55 -14.91 -0.38 5.31
N ASN A 56 -15.61 0.59 4.71
CA ASN A 56 -16.05 0.49 3.33
C ASN A 56 -14.85 0.72 2.39
N VAL A 57 -14.14 -0.37 2.05
CA VAL A 57 -12.96 -0.31 1.18
C VAL A 57 -13.31 0.19 -0.23
N GLY A 58 -14.54 -0.02 -0.71
CA GLY A 58 -14.97 0.44 -2.04
C GLY A 58 -15.15 1.95 -2.15
N SER A 59 -15.15 2.68 -1.03
CA SER A 59 -15.23 4.15 -0.99
C SER A 59 -13.89 4.82 -0.68
N LEU A 60 -12.81 4.06 -0.53
CA LEU A 60 -11.45 4.58 -0.34
C LEU A 60 -10.78 4.91 -1.68
#